data_AF-A0AB35IRT3-F1
#
_entry.id   AF-A0AB35IRT3-F1
#
_cell.length_a   1.000
_cell.length_b   1.000
_cell.length_c   1.000
_cell.angle_alpha   90.00
_cell.angle_beta   90.00
_cell.angle_gamma   90.00
#
_symmetry.space_group_name_H-M   'P 1'
#
loop_
_entity.id
_entity.type
_entity.pdbx_description
1 polymer ?
#
loop_
_entity_poly.entity_id
_entity_poly.type
_entity_poly.pdbx_seq_one_letter_code
_entity_poly.pdbx_strand_id
1 'polypeptide(L)'
;MDKYIKKMREVITNSSEKIIGLEKKRDDYKHFLPEYEKDANDKIDYEIRNIINDSTTEIESIKKEVFNRIDEKCKLNPKDITEDIKLLDHKFKFTKEQLLELIEKYRSNYTMTNAIIEYVASSKNKELDGLEFSLQHEIITKEDKKQCYNDFCNSAINLISNYSLNKNELQKNAYSGFGEDYQISQRYIKILKSCEGY
;
A
#
# COMPACT_ATOMS: atom_id res chain seq x y z
N MET A 1 -4.80 8.02 4.09
CA MET A 1 -4.59 6.84 3.21
C MET A 1 -4.55 7.21 1.72
N ASP A 2 -5.34 8.20 1.34
CA ASP A 2 -5.69 8.53 -0.04
C ASP A 2 -4.52 9.04 -0.91
N LYS A 3 -3.58 9.82 -0.35
CA LYS A 3 -2.61 10.57 -1.16
C LYS A 3 -1.68 9.70 -2.03
N TYR A 4 -1.12 8.62 -1.49
CA TYR A 4 -0.15 7.81 -2.23
C TYR A 4 -0.80 6.87 -3.22
N ILE A 5 -1.93 6.27 -2.85
CA ILE A 5 -2.73 5.46 -3.76
C ILE A 5 -3.26 6.36 -4.90
N LYS A 6 -3.68 7.59 -4.59
CA LYS A 6 -4.06 8.59 -5.58
C LYS A 6 -2.90 8.98 -6.49
N LYS A 7 -1.69 9.23 -5.96
CA LYS A 7 -0.49 9.44 -6.78
C LYS A 7 -0.24 8.26 -7.73
N MET A 8 -0.31 7.02 -7.23
CA MET A 8 -0.15 5.83 -8.08
C MET A 8 -1.24 5.77 -9.17
N ARG A 9 -2.49 6.07 -8.82
CA ARG A 9 -3.60 6.15 -9.77
C ARG A 9 -3.33 7.21 -10.86
N GLU A 10 -2.89 8.41 -10.47
CA GLU A 10 -2.53 9.48 -11.41
C GLU A 10 -1.41 9.03 -12.37
N VAL A 11 -0.38 8.33 -11.88
CA VAL A 11 0.66 7.74 -12.73
C VAL A 11 0.06 6.74 -13.72
N ILE A 12 -0.76 5.81 -13.26
CA ILE A 12 -1.42 4.81 -14.13
C ILE A 12 -2.29 5.50 -15.18
N THR A 13 -3.13 6.46 -14.79
CA THR A 13 -4.05 7.19 -15.68
C THR A 13 -3.30 8.04 -16.72
N ASN A 14 -2.25 8.75 -16.33
CA ASN A 14 -1.49 9.56 -17.28
C ASN A 14 -0.73 8.69 -18.28
N SER A 15 -0.17 7.58 -17.82
CA SER A 15 0.63 6.67 -18.65
C SER A 15 -0.24 5.91 -19.64
N SER A 16 -1.41 5.47 -19.16
CA SER A 16 -2.42 4.84 -19.99
C SER A 16 -2.90 5.70 -21.14
N GLU A 17 -3.26 6.95 -20.87
CA GLU A 17 -3.74 7.88 -21.90
C GLU A 17 -2.69 8.11 -22.99
N LYS A 18 -1.42 8.26 -22.60
CA LYS A 18 -0.30 8.40 -23.54
C LYS A 18 -0.14 7.16 -24.43
N ILE A 19 -0.12 5.96 -23.83
CA ILE A 19 0.02 4.70 -24.57
C ILE A 19 -1.16 4.49 -25.53
N ILE A 20 -2.39 4.77 -25.10
CA ILE A 20 -3.58 4.71 -25.96
C ILE A 20 -3.45 5.68 -27.14
N GLY A 21 -2.94 6.89 -26.91
CA GLY A 21 -2.68 7.85 -27.99
C GLY A 21 -1.67 7.33 -29.01
N LEU A 22 -0.61 6.65 -28.57
CA LEU A 22 0.39 6.05 -29.45
C LEU A 22 -0.14 4.85 -30.22
N GLU A 23 -0.94 3.99 -29.58
CA GLU A 23 -1.60 2.86 -30.25
C GLU A 23 -2.60 3.31 -31.32
N LYS A 24 -3.30 4.42 -31.11
CA LYS A 24 -4.15 5.01 -32.17
C LYS A 24 -3.32 5.49 -33.36
N LYS A 25 -2.20 6.17 -33.12
CA LYS A 25 -1.27 6.56 -34.21
C LYS A 25 -0.75 5.35 -34.97
N ARG A 26 -0.46 4.25 -34.29
CA ARG A 26 -0.07 2.96 -34.90
C ARG A 26 -1.14 2.45 -35.87
N ASP A 27 -2.41 2.53 -35.51
CA ASP A 27 -3.50 2.12 -36.40
C ASP A 27 -3.56 2.99 -37.68
N ASP A 28 -3.22 4.29 -37.60
CA ASP A 28 -3.15 5.18 -38.77
C ASP A 28 -2.03 4.77 -39.75
N TYR A 29 -0.96 4.12 -39.26
CA TYR A 29 0.18 3.70 -40.09
C TYR A 29 -0.05 2.41 -40.89
N LYS A 30 -1.13 1.67 -40.65
CA LYS A 30 -1.43 0.39 -41.34
C LYS A 30 -1.66 0.49 -42.84
N HIS A 31 -1.88 1.70 -43.35
CA HIS A 31 -2.12 1.96 -44.78
C HIS A 31 -0.87 2.38 -45.55
N PHE A 32 0.28 2.48 -44.88
CA PHE A 32 1.55 2.88 -45.51
C PHE A 32 2.25 1.69 -46.16
N LEU A 33 3.28 1.99 -46.96
CA LEU A 33 4.20 0.96 -47.46
C LEU A 33 4.89 0.26 -46.27
N PRO A 34 5.17 -1.06 -46.35
CA PRO A 34 5.63 -1.85 -45.20
C PRO A 34 6.88 -1.32 -44.50
N GLU A 35 7.82 -0.73 -45.24
CA GLU A 35 9.05 -0.17 -44.69
C GLU A 35 8.77 1.08 -43.83
N TYR A 36 7.83 1.93 -44.24
CA TYR A 36 7.42 3.12 -43.51
C TYR A 36 6.54 2.76 -42.29
N GLU A 37 5.70 1.73 -42.43
CA GLU A 37 4.93 1.18 -41.32
C GLU A 37 5.85 0.62 -40.23
N LYS A 38 6.88 -0.13 -40.61
CA LYS A 38 7.85 -0.71 -39.67
C LYS A 38 8.61 0.37 -38.91
N ASP A 39 9.21 1.34 -39.60
CA ASP A 39 9.97 2.42 -38.97
C ASP A 39 9.10 3.26 -38.02
N ALA A 40 7.83 3.50 -38.37
CA ALA A 40 6.88 4.19 -37.50
C ALA A 40 6.52 3.35 -36.26
N ASN A 41 6.30 2.05 -36.44
CA ASN A 41 5.97 1.13 -35.36
C ASN A 41 7.13 0.93 -34.38
N ASP A 42 8.37 0.85 -34.87
CA ASP A 42 9.57 0.73 -34.02
C ASP A 42 9.75 1.96 -33.12
N LYS A 43 9.47 3.16 -33.64
CA LYS A 43 9.47 4.40 -32.84
C LYS A 43 8.38 4.40 -31.78
N ILE A 44 7.17 3.97 -32.14
CA ILE A 44 6.05 3.84 -31.19
C ILE A 44 6.40 2.85 -30.07
N ASP A 45 6.98 1.68 -30.39
CA ASP A 45 7.39 0.70 -29.39
C ASP A 45 8.49 1.23 -28.47
N TYR A 46 9.39 2.06 -29.00
CA TYR A 46 10.40 2.72 -28.18
C TYR A 46 9.78 3.73 -27.22
N GLU A 47 8.85 4.56 -27.69
CA GLU A 47 8.14 5.53 -26.84
C GLU A 47 7.29 4.85 -25.76
N ILE A 48 6.56 3.78 -26.09
CA ILE A 48 5.79 3.00 -25.13
C ILE A 48 6.70 2.41 -24.06
N ARG A 49 7.85 1.83 -24.43
CA ARG A 49 8.84 1.31 -23.47
C ARG A 49 9.36 2.39 -22.52
N ASN A 50 9.64 3.58 -23.02
CA ASN A 50 10.06 4.70 -22.18
C ASN A 50 8.97 5.12 -21.20
N ILE A 51 7.71 5.23 -21.66
CA ILE A 51 6.58 5.54 -20.77
C ILE A 51 6.48 4.49 -19.66
N ILE A 52 6.57 3.20 -19.98
CA ILE A 52 6.50 2.12 -18.99
C ILE A 52 7.63 2.24 -17.96
N ASN A 53 8.87 2.48 -18.42
CA ASN A 53 10.05 2.61 -17.55
C ASN A 53 9.96 3.83 -16.63
N ASP A 54 9.59 4.99 -17.16
CA ASP A 54 9.45 6.23 -16.40
C ASP A 54 8.37 6.09 -15.32
N SER A 55 7.23 5.51 -15.70
CA SER A 55 6.10 5.31 -14.79
C SER A 55 6.44 4.29 -13.69
N THR A 56 7.13 3.20 -14.04
CA THR A 56 7.63 2.22 -13.06
C THR A 56 8.57 2.89 -12.07
N THR A 57 9.50 3.71 -12.55
CA THR A 57 10.43 4.47 -11.71
C THR A 57 9.70 5.41 -10.76
N GLU A 58 8.63 6.06 -11.23
CA GLU A 58 7.80 6.94 -10.39
C GLU A 58 7.05 6.16 -9.29
N ILE A 59 6.47 5.00 -9.60
CA ILE A 59 5.84 4.12 -8.61
C ILE A 59 6.85 3.63 -7.57
N GLU A 60 8.07 3.25 -7.98
CA GLU A 60 9.14 2.85 -7.06
C GLU A 60 9.59 4.01 -6.15
N SER A 61 9.63 5.22 -6.67
CA SER A 61 9.90 6.43 -5.88
C SER A 61 8.82 6.64 -4.81
N ILE A 62 7.54 6.48 -5.17
CA ILE A 62 6.42 6.54 -4.23
C ILE A 62 6.57 5.47 -3.14
N LYS A 63 6.91 4.23 -3.52
CA LYS A 63 7.15 3.13 -2.58
C LYS A 63 8.23 3.50 -1.56
N LYS A 64 9.35 4.06 -2.02
CA LYS A 64 10.46 4.51 -1.16
C LYS A 64 10.02 5.63 -0.21
N GLU A 65 9.27 6.63 -0.68
CA GLU A 65 8.75 7.71 0.16
C GLU A 65 7.85 7.15 1.28
N VAL A 66 6.95 6.24 0.94
CA VAL A 66 6.04 5.60 1.91
C VAL A 66 6.81 4.79 2.95
N PHE A 67 7.77 3.96 2.50
CA PHE A 67 8.52 3.08 3.39
C PHE A 67 9.34 3.89 4.41
N ASN A 68 10.00 4.97 3.96
CA ASN A 68 10.73 5.87 4.84
C ASN A 68 9.80 6.48 5.91
N ARG A 69 8.60 6.93 5.53
CA ARG A 69 7.64 7.48 6.50
C ARG A 69 7.12 6.45 7.49
N ILE A 70 6.90 5.20 7.05
CA ILE A 70 6.54 4.11 7.96
C ILE A 70 7.67 3.89 8.96
N ASP A 71 8.92 3.84 8.50
CA ASP A 71 10.08 3.64 9.37
C ASP A 71 10.29 4.79 10.35
N GLU A 72 10.01 6.04 9.97
CA GLU A 72 10.05 7.18 10.88
C GLU A 72 8.96 7.10 11.96
N LYS A 73 7.71 6.78 11.58
CA LYS A 73 6.58 6.71 12.52
C LYS A 73 6.62 5.51 13.46
N CYS A 74 7.29 4.43 13.08
CA CYS A 74 7.45 3.24 13.91
C CYS A 74 8.68 3.29 14.83
N LYS A 75 9.32 4.46 15.00
CA LYS A 75 10.34 4.62 16.03
C LYS A 75 9.68 4.84 17.40
N LEU A 76 10.22 4.18 18.42
CA LEU A 76 9.84 4.46 19.80
C LEU A 76 10.15 5.92 20.12
N ASN A 77 9.13 6.64 20.59
CA ASN A 77 9.22 8.07 20.86
C ASN A 77 8.62 8.35 22.25
N PRO A 78 9.42 8.86 23.20
CA PRO A 78 8.94 9.17 24.54
C PRO A 78 7.78 10.16 24.59
N LYS A 79 7.63 11.03 23.58
CA LYS A 79 6.52 11.99 23.50
C LYS A 79 5.17 11.32 23.22
N ASP A 80 5.19 10.11 22.68
CA ASP A 80 3.99 9.34 22.36
C ASP A 80 3.57 8.45 23.54
N ILE A 81 4.31 8.46 24.65
CA ILE A 81 3.90 7.80 25.89
C ILE A 81 2.73 8.57 26.50
N THR A 82 1.62 7.87 26.74
CA THR A 82 0.45 8.43 27.41
C THR A 82 0.38 8.00 28.87
N GLU A 83 -0.47 8.66 29.66
CA GLU A 83 -0.63 8.32 31.08
C GLU A 83 -1.13 6.88 31.31
N ASP A 84 -1.86 6.31 30.34
CA ASP A 84 -2.35 4.93 30.39
C ASP A 84 -1.21 3.91 30.52
N ILE A 85 0.04 4.27 30.21
CA ILE A 85 1.19 3.39 30.42
C ILE A 85 1.33 2.97 31.89
N LYS A 86 0.84 3.80 32.83
CA LYS A 86 0.83 3.49 34.26
C LYS A 86 -0.08 2.30 34.59
N LEU A 87 -1.07 2.00 33.76
CA LEU A 87 -1.95 0.85 33.94
C LEU A 87 -1.24 -0.48 33.60
N LEU A 88 -0.16 -0.41 32.82
CA LEU A 88 0.65 -1.55 32.39
C LEU A 88 1.75 -1.91 33.42
N ASP A 89 1.63 -1.46 34.68
CA ASP A 89 2.60 -1.70 35.76
C ASP A 89 2.39 -3.02 36.53
N HIS A 90 1.56 -3.92 35.99
CA HIS A 90 1.13 -5.19 36.59
C HIS A 90 0.34 -5.10 37.91
N LYS A 91 0.00 -3.90 38.40
CA LYS A 91 -0.92 -3.77 39.55
C LYS A 91 -2.37 -4.05 39.15
N PHE A 92 -2.72 -3.76 37.91
CA PHE A 92 -4.01 -4.10 37.31
C PHE A 92 -3.88 -5.37 36.48
N LYS A 93 -4.82 -6.30 36.67
CA LYS A 93 -4.97 -7.48 35.82
C LYS A 93 -6.02 -7.17 34.77
N PHE A 94 -5.58 -7.01 33.52
CA PHE A 94 -6.49 -6.81 32.41
C PHE A 94 -7.13 -8.12 31.95
N THR A 95 -8.40 -8.04 31.52
CA THR A 95 -9.02 -9.09 30.70
C THR A 95 -8.58 -8.97 29.24
N LYS A 96 -8.86 -10.00 28.45
CA LYS A 96 -8.60 -10.00 27.00
C LYS A 96 -9.29 -8.83 26.29
N GLU A 97 -10.55 -8.58 26.62
CA GLU A 97 -11.37 -7.54 26.00
C GLU A 97 -10.79 -6.15 26.27
N GLN A 98 -10.35 -5.90 27.50
CA GLN A 98 -9.75 -4.61 27.87
C GLN A 98 -8.41 -4.37 27.16
N LEU A 99 -7.61 -5.43 26.94
CA LEU A 99 -6.38 -5.33 26.16
C LEU A 99 -6.67 -5.04 24.68
N LEU A 100 -7.70 -5.67 24.11
CA LEU A 100 -8.13 -5.39 22.74
C LEU A 100 -8.62 -3.96 22.57
N GLU A 101 -9.38 -3.43 23.54
CA GLU A 101 -9.80 -2.02 23.55
C GLU A 101 -8.60 -1.06 23.63
N LEU A 102 -7.60 -1.37 24.45
CA LEU A 102 -6.36 -0.59 24.53
C LEU A 102 -5.56 -0.63 23.22
N ILE A 103 -5.45 -1.80 22.59
CA ILE A 103 -4.79 -1.95 21.28
C ILE A 103 -5.53 -1.13 20.22
N GLU A 104 -6.86 -1.19 20.19
CA GLU A 104 -7.63 -0.41 19.22
C GLU A 104 -7.50 1.09 19.48
N LYS A 105 -7.54 1.53 20.75
CA LYS A 105 -7.31 2.92 21.15
C LYS A 105 -5.94 3.43 20.69
N TYR A 106 -4.90 2.60 20.81
CA TYR A 106 -3.52 2.96 20.52
C TYR A 106 -3.00 2.43 19.18
N ARG A 107 -3.87 1.96 18.28
CA ARG A 107 -3.50 1.32 17.00
C ARG A 107 -2.56 2.12 16.10
N SER A 108 -2.58 3.45 16.24
CA SER A 108 -1.74 4.39 15.50
C SER A 108 -0.49 4.84 16.27
N ASN A 109 -0.42 4.52 17.56
CA ASN A 109 0.67 4.84 18.48
C ASN A 109 1.54 3.61 18.71
N TYR A 110 2.65 3.56 17.98
CA TYR A 110 3.58 2.43 18.02
C TYR A 110 4.23 2.23 19.40
N THR A 111 4.58 3.34 20.07
CA THR A 111 5.18 3.31 21.42
C THR A 111 4.24 2.64 22.43
N MET A 112 2.98 3.06 22.47
CA MET A 112 1.98 2.49 23.38
C MET A 112 1.62 1.06 23.01
N THR A 113 1.52 0.74 21.73
CA THR A 113 1.23 -0.62 21.27
C THR A 113 2.33 -1.60 21.67
N ASN A 114 3.61 -1.22 21.55
CA ASN A 114 4.73 -2.04 22.02
C ASN A 114 4.69 -2.24 23.53
N ALA A 115 4.38 -1.19 24.31
CA ALA A 115 4.24 -1.32 25.77
C ALA A 115 3.14 -2.32 26.16
N ILE A 116 2.02 -2.37 25.42
CA ILE A 116 0.95 -3.34 25.63
C ILE A 116 1.43 -4.77 25.33
N ILE A 117 2.17 -4.98 24.22
CA ILE A 117 2.77 -6.29 23.91
C ILE A 117 3.71 -6.75 25.01
N GLU A 118 4.61 -5.87 25.47
CA GLU A 118 5.57 -6.18 26.53
C GLU A 118 4.86 -6.56 27.83
N TYR A 119 3.79 -5.84 28.21
CA TYR A 119 2.95 -6.19 29.35
C TYR A 119 2.33 -7.59 29.22
N VAL A 120 1.82 -7.95 28.04
CA VAL A 120 1.21 -9.26 27.82
C VAL A 120 2.26 -10.37 27.89
N ALA A 121 3.41 -10.17 27.26
CA ALA A 121 4.52 -11.14 27.24
C ALA A 121 5.13 -11.38 28.63
N SER A 122 5.18 -10.35 29.48
CA SER A 122 5.71 -10.46 30.85
C SER A 122 4.65 -10.88 31.87
N SER A 123 3.37 -10.89 31.50
CA SER A 123 2.28 -11.29 32.39
C SER A 123 2.30 -12.79 32.65
N LYS A 124 2.24 -13.19 33.92
CA LYS A 124 2.08 -14.59 34.34
C LYS A 124 0.62 -15.03 34.41
N ASN A 125 -0.30 -14.29 33.79
CA ASN A 125 -1.71 -14.62 33.80
C ASN A 125 -2.00 -15.72 32.77
N LYS A 126 -2.38 -16.92 33.25
CA LYS A 126 -2.73 -18.06 32.39
C LYS A 126 -3.89 -17.80 31.43
N GLU A 127 -4.76 -16.84 31.73
CA GLU A 127 -5.82 -16.41 30.80
C GLU A 127 -5.29 -15.60 29.61
N LEU A 128 -4.04 -15.11 29.71
CA LEU A 128 -3.31 -14.41 28.67
C LEU A 128 -2.25 -15.31 27.99
N ASP A 129 -2.12 -16.58 28.41
CA ASP A 129 -1.19 -17.53 27.78
C ASP A 129 -1.59 -17.74 26.31
N GLY A 130 -0.65 -17.53 25.39
CA GLY A 130 -0.92 -17.56 23.94
C GLY A 130 -1.70 -16.35 23.42
N LEU A 131 -2.15 -15.45 24.29
CA LEU A 131 -2.78 -14.19 23.88
C LEU A 131 -1.76 -13.25 23.24
N GLU A 132 -0.49 -13.28 23.67
CA GLU A 132 0.59 -12.56 22.98
C GLU A 132 0.60 -12.89 21.48
N PHE A 133 0.53 -14.17 21.14
CA PHE A 133 0.47 -14.61 19.74
C PHE A 133 -0.81 -14.13 19.05
N SER A 134 -1.97 -14.22 19.70
CA SER A 134 -3.23 -13.70 19.13
C SER A 134 -3.21 -12.18 18.92
N LEU A 135 -2.62 -11.42 19.84
CA LEU A 135 -2.56 -9.96 19.80
C LEU A 135 -1.51 -9.46 18.82
N GLN A 136 -0.41 -10.18 18.61
CA GLN A 136 0.54 -9.90 17.54
C GLN A 136 -0.14 -9.89 16.15
N HIS A 137 -1.19 -10.68 15.95
CA HIS A 137 -1.98 -10.67 14.70
C HIS A 137 -3.03 -9.55 14.65
N GLU A 138 -3.43 -9.01 15.79
CA GLU A 138 -4.33 -7.84 15.89
C GLU A 138 -3.56 -6.52 15.77
N ILE A 139 -2.27 -6.53 16.11
CA ILE A 139 -1.39 -5.38 16.02
C ILE A 139 -0.84 -5.26 14.62
N ILE A 140 -1.18 -4.16 13.96
CA ILE A 140 -0.72 -3.87 12.61
C ILE A 140 0.74 -3.45 12.67
N THR A 141 1.63 -4.36 12.27
CA THR A 141 3.08 -4.13 12.31
C THR A 141 3.55 -3.18 11.21
N LYS A 142 4.78 -2.67 11.34
CA LYS A 142 5.43 -1.91 10.26
C LYS A 142 5.58 -2.73 8.98
N GLU A 143 5.80 -4.04 9.10
CA GLU A 143 6.00 -4.93 7.94
C GLU A 143 4.67 -5.25 7.27
N ASP A 144 3.58 -5.43 8.02
CA ASP A 144 2.23 -5.52 7.43
C ASP A 144 1.90 -4.29 6.60
N LYS A 145 2.26 -3.09 7.10
CA LYS A 145 2.05 -1.82 6.38
C LYS A 145 2.90 -1.75 5.11
N LYS A 146 4.19 -2.13 5.19
CA LYS A 146 5.08 -2.15 4.03
C LYS A 146 4.62 -3.15 2.97
N GLN A 147 4.24 -4.36 3.38
CA GLN A 147 3.72 -5.38 2.47
C GLN A 147 2.45 -4.90 1.77
N CYS A 148 1.54 -4.26 2.52
CA CYS A 148 0.34 -3.68 1.96
C CYS A 148 0.64 -2.67 0.84
N TYR A 149 1.54 -1.72 1.09
CA TYR A 149 1.93 -0.76 0.05
C TYR A 149 2.72 -1.40 -1.10
N ASN A 150 3.51 -2.44 -0.81
CA ASN A 150 4.22 -3.20 -1.83
C ASN A 150 3.26 -3.86 -2.82
N ASP A 151 2.17 -4.45 -2.33
CA ASP A 151 1.17 -5.10 -3.17
C ASP A 151 0.45 -4.08 -4.07
N PHE A 152 0.13 -2.88 -3.56
CA PHE A 152 -0.38 -1.78 -4.39
C PHE A 152 0.63 -1.35 -5.47
N CYS A 153 1.90 -1.20 -5.12
CA CYS A 153 2.94 -0.82 -6.09
C CYS A 153 3.09 -1.89 -7.18
N ASN A 154 3.13 -3.16 -6.80
CA ASN A 154 3.24 -4.27 -7.74
C ASN A 154 2.02 -4.34 -8.67
N SER A 155 0.82 -4.13 -8.12
CA SER A 155 -0.41 -4.04 -8.91
C SER A 155 -0.36 -2.88 -9.91
N ALA A 156 0.08 -1.70 -9.48
CA ALA A 156 0.25 -0.53 -10.36
C ALA A 156 1.25 -0.80 -11.50
N ILE A 157 2.42 -1.36 -11.18
CA ILE A 157 3.46 -1.70 -12.16
C ILE A 157 2.94 -2.74 -13.16
N ASN A 158 2.24 -3.77 -12.68
CA ASN A 158 1.62 -4.77 -13.55
C ASN A 158 0.57 -4.16 -14.48
N LEU A 159 -0.23 -3.21 -14.00
CA LEU A 159 -1.22 -2.51 -14.82
C LEU A 159 -0.56 -1.68 -15.92
N ILE A 160 0.54 -0.99 -15.62
CA ILE A 160 1.33 -0.21 -16.58
C ILE A 160 2.03 -1.13 -17.59
N SER A 161 2.58 -2.25 -17.14
CA SER A 161 3.38 -3.15 -17.99
C SER A 161 2.54 -3.97 -18.97
N ASN A 162 1.30 -4.31 -18.60
CA ASN A 162 0.39 -5.10 -19.43
C ASN A 162 -0.39 -4.27 -20.47
N TYR A 163 -0.04 -3.01 -20.66
CA TYR A 163 -0.73 -2.10 -21.58
C TYR A 163 -0.63 -2.51 -23.05
N SER A 164 0.46 -3.16 -23.45
CA SER A 164 0.72 -3.56 -24.83
C SER A 164 -0.08 -4.79 -25.29
N LEU A 165 -0.79 -5.47 -24.38
CA LEU A 165 -1.36 -6.80 -24.64
C LEU A 165 -2.89 -6.85 -24.77
N ASN A 166 -3.65 -5.81 -24.39
CA ASN A 166 -5.12 -5.86 -24.48
C ASN A 166 -5.77 -4.48 -24.67
N LYS A 167 -6.69 -4.37 -25.64
CA LYS A 167 -7.29 -3.10 -26.12
C LYS A 167 -8.73 -2.84 -25.60
N ASN A 168 -9.16 -3.49 -24.51
CA ASN A 168 -10.59 -3.57 -24.17
C ASN A 168 -11.03 -2.56 -23.08
N GLU A 169 -12.30 -2.13 -23.12
CA GLU A 169 -12.90 -1.18 -22.15
C GLU A 169 -12.85 -1.63 -20.69
N LEU A 170 -12.85 -2.95 -20.44
CA LEU A 170 -12.72 -3.52 -19.09
C LEU A 170 -11.43 -3.07 -18.38
N GLN A 171 -10.35 -2.83 -19.13
CA GLN A 171 -9.09 -2.36 -18.55
C GLN A 171 -9.13 -0.86 -18.23
N LYS A 172 -9.80 -0.03 -19.05
CA LYS A 172 -10.02 1.40 -18.73
C LYS A 172 -10.68 1.60 -17.37
N ASN A 173 -11.66 0.76 -17.04
CA ASN A 173 -12.33 0.78 -15.74
C ASN A 173 -11.42 0.29 -14.60
N ALA A 174 -10.51 -0.65 -14.86
CA ALA A 174 -9.52 -1.10 -13.88
C ALA A 174 -8.48 -0.01 -13.54
N TYR A 175 -8.17 0.90 -14.48
CA TYR A 175 -7.23 1.99 -14.25
C TYR A 175 -7.84 3.17 -13.48
N SER A 176 -9.06 3.60 -13.84
CA SER A 176 -9.76 4.67 -13.13
C SER A 176 -10.23 4.23 -11.73
N GLY A 177 -10.56 2.94 -11.57
CA GLY A 177 -10.94 2.30 -10.31
C GLY A 177 -9.77 1.78 -9.47
N PHE A 178 -8.51 2.05 -9.83
CA PHE A 178 -7.37 1.54 -9.07
C PHE A 178 -7.40 2.01 -7.61
N GLY A 179 -7.40 1.06 -6.67
CA GLY A 179 -7.54 1.33 -5.23
C GLY A 179 -8.99 1.48 -4.75
N GLU A 180 -9.98 1.29 -5.62
CA GLU A 180 -11.42 1.21 -5.28
C GLU A 180 -11.94 -0.23 -5.28
N ASP A 181 -11.14 -1.20 -5.76
CA ASP A 181 -11.51 -2.61 -5.82
C ASP A 181 -11.66 -3.24 -4.42
N TYR A 182 -12.90 -3.59 -4.10
CA TYR A 182 -13.39 -4.07 -2.81
C TYR A 182 -12.80 -5.44 -2.37
N GLN A 183 -12.17 -6.19 -3.29
CA GLN A 183 -11.67 -7.55 -3.04
C GLN A 183 -10.23 -7.63 -2.50
N ILE A 184 -9.45 -6.54 -2.56
CA ILE A 184 -8.13 -6.44 -1.90
C ILE A 184 -8.39 -6.17 -0.40
N SER A 185 -8.90 -7.25 0.22
CA SER A 185 -9.26 -7.62 1.59
C SER A 185 -9.57 -6.56 2.66
N GLN A 186 -10.57 -6.89 3.48
CA GLN A 186 -10.85 -6.28 4.79
C GLN A 186 -9.59 -6.08 5.67
N ARG A 187 -8.54 -6.89 5.48
CA ARG A 187 -7.23 -6.72 6.14
C ARG A 187 -6.51 -5.46 5.66
N TYR A 188 -6.53 -5.12 4.38
CA TYR A 188 -6.00 -3.86 3.85
C TYR A 188 -6.74 -2.66 4.43
N ILE A 189 -8.06 -2.69 4.44
CA ILE A 189 -8.88 -1.62 5.01
C ILE A 189 -8.58 -1.44 6.50
N LYS A 190 -8.41 -2.54 7.26
CA LYS A 190 -8.02 -2.50 8.68
C LYS A 190 -6.60 -1.95 8.88
N ILE A 191 -5.62 -2.45 8.11
CA ILE A 191 -4.20 -2.02 8.13
C ILE A 191 -4.07 -0.54 7.79
N LEU A 192 -4.86 -0.07 6.82
CA LEU A 192 -4.75 1.28 6.32
C LEU A 192 -5.55 2.29 7.16
N LYS A 193 -6.74 1.93 7.70
CA LYS A 193 -7.52 2.81 8.59
C LYS A 193 -6.80 3.07 9.92
N SER A 194 -5.99 2.13 10.41
CA SER A 194 -5.16 2.36 11.59
C SER A 194 -4.11 3.48 11.44
N CYS A 195 -3.88 3.94 10.22
CA CYS A 195 -2.94 5.03 9.91
C CYS A 195 -3.55 6.44 10.00
N GLU A 196 -4.85 6.58 10.25
CA GLU A 196 -5.52 7.86 10.43
C GLU A 196 -5.79 8.10 11.93
N GLY A 197 -4.73 8.41 12.66
CA GLY A 197 -4.89 9.33 13.79
C GLY A 197 -5.23 10.68 13.18
N TYR A 198 -6.51 11.07 13.24
CA TYR A 198 -6.93 12.45 13.10
C TYR A 198 -6.50 13.24 14.33
#